data_AF-A0A3D4YQ66-F1
#
_entry.id   AF-A0A3D4YQ66-F1
#
_cell.length_a   1.000
_cell.length_b   1.000
_cell.length_c   1.000
_cell.angle_alpha   90.00
_cell.angle_beta   90.00
_cell.angle_gamma   90.00
#
_symmetry.space_group_name_H-M   'P 1'
#
loop_
_entity.id
_entity.type
_entity.pdbx_description
1 polymer ?
#
loop_
_entity_poly.entity_id
_entity_poly.type
_entity_poly.pdbx_seq_one_letter_code
_entity_poly.pdbx_strand_id
1 'polypeptide(L)'
;EYGDFEGNIPHGNYGAGGVIVWDRGEWVPLEPWREGLEKGKLLFELKGYKLHGKWTLVKIKKSEKDWLLIKERDAYVTSPGDQFPEESVLSGLTVEEIMAGDSPGAQIRKALEGETRAVRARVDARKVEPMHCETADAAFTRDDWLFELKLDGYRLIASKAYGDALLLTRNGNDYTNVFPEIARAVKSLPFDECIVDGEVVCLDAKGIPSFSRLQQRGRLSSELEIRRAAVELPATFYAFDLLAFEDFDLRPLPLSRRKELLSEVVPKLGALRYLDHIETEGEAFLQ
;
A
#
# COMPACT_ATOMS: atom_id res chain seq x y z
N GLU A 1 5.53 -10.48 -15.82
CA GLU A 1 6.20 -11.02 -14.62
C GLU A 1 7.18 -10.03 -13.98
N TYR A 2 7.96 -9.24 -14.73
CA TYR A 2 8.87 -8.23 -14.13
C TYR A 2 8.19 -7.07 -13.37
N GLY A 3 6.96 -6.69 -13.72
CA GLY A 3 6.32 -5.47 -13.17
C GLY A 3 5.95 -5.52 -11.68
N ASP A 4 6.11 -6.69 -11.04
CA ASP A 4 5.80 -6.92 -9.63
C ASP A 4 7.05 -7.45 -8.87
N PHE A 5 8.21 -7.55 -9.53
CA PHE A 5 9.41 -8.15 -8.96
C PHE A 5 10.22 -7.13 -8.16
N GLU A 6 10.69 -7.56 -6.99
CA GLU A 6 11.67 -6.85 -6.18
C GLU A 6 12.75 -7.82 -5.70
N GLY A 7 14.00 -7.38 -5.69
CA GLY A 7 15.13 -8.20 -5.28
C GLY A 7 16.42 -7.88 -6.03
N ASN A 8 17.46 -8.66 -5.75
CA ASN A 8 18.75 -8.54 -6.40
C ASN A 8 18.84 -9.46 -7.63
N ILE A 9 19.07 -8.89 -8.80
CA ILE A 9 19.25 -9.62 -10.05
C ILE A 9 20.74 -9.93 -10.24
N PRO A 10 21.14 -11.20 -10.39
CA PRO A 10 22.56 -11.57 -10.52
C PRO A 10 23.23 -10.90 -11.73
N HIS A 11 24.52 -10.58 -11.57
CA HIS A 11 25.35 -10.05 -12.66
C HIS A 11 25.27 -10.92 -13.93
N GLY A 12 25.28 -10.25 -15.08
CA GLY A 12 25.19 -10.90 -16.40
C GLY A 12 23.75 -11.05 -16.92
N ASN A 13 22.74 -10.79 -16.10
CA ASN A 13 21.34 -10.71 -16.54
C ASN A 13 20.95 -9.26 -16.89
N TYR A 14 19.93 -9.11 -17.73
CA TYR A 14 19.32 -7.80 -18.01
C TYR A 14 18.70 -7.24 -16.73
N GLY A 15 19.07 -6.01 -16.36
CA GLY A 15 18.62 -5.39 -15.11
C GLY A 15 19.41 -5.81 -13.86
N ALA A 16 20.62 -6.36 -14.01
CA ALA A 16 21.47 -6.74 -12.88
C ALA A 16 21.62 -5.63 -11.83
N GLY A 17 21.58 -6.01 -10.55
CA GLY A 17 21.53 -5.12 -9.40
C GLY A 17 20.19 -5.17 -8.67
N GLY A 18 19.99 -4.25 -7.72
CA GLY A 18 18.78 -4.16 -6.92
C GLY A 18 17.64 -3.58 -7.74
N VAL A 19 16.48 -4.22 -7.67
CA VAL A 19 15.27 -3.79 -8.36
C VAL A 19 14.14 -3.67 -7.35
N ILE A 20 13.41 -2.56 -7.45
CA ILE A 20 12.18 -2.29 -6.71
C ILE A 20 11.06 -1.89 -7.68
N VAL A 21 9.82 -2.03 -7.23
CA VAL A 21 8.66 -1.37 -7.83
C VAL A 21 8.59 0.03 -7.24
N TRP A 22 9.32 0.95 -7.87
CA TRP A 22 9.41 2.33 -7.39
C TRP A 22 8.08 3.09 -7.50
N ASP A 23 7.28 2.81 -8.54
CA ASP A 23 5.92 3.35 -8.67
C ASP A 23 5.05 2.37 -9.47
N ARG A 24 3.72 2.51 -9.33
CA ARG A 24 2.75 1.70 -10.05
C ARG A 24 1.48 2.50 -10.28
N GLY A 25 0.93 2.41 -11.49
CA GLY A 25 -0.32 3.09 -11.80
C GLY A 25 -0.81 2.87 -13.22
N GLU A 26 -1.80 3.66 -13.58
CA GLU A 26 -2.31 3.76 -14.95
C GLU A 26 -1.58 4.87 -15.71
N TRP A 27 -1.28 4.65 -16.98
CA TRP A 27 -0.93 5.73 -17.90
C TRP A 27 -2.08 5.90 -18.90
N VAL A 28 -2.50 7.14 -19.13
CA VAL A 28 -3.62 7.47 -20.01
C VAL A 28 -3.13 8.41 -21.10
N PRO A 29 -3.08 7.97 -22.38
CA PRO A 29 -2.71 8.86 -23.47
C PRO A 29 -3.74 9.99 -23.62
N LEU A 30 -3.26 11.22 -23.73
CA LEU A 30 -4.12 12.40 -23.95
C LEU A 30 -4.24 12.75 -25.44
N GLU A 31 -3.46 12.08 -26.28
CA GLU A 31 -3.44 12.20 -27.74
C GLU A 31 -3.28 10.80 -28.37
N PRO A 32 -3.52 10.61 -29.68
CA PRO A 32 -3.23 9.34 -30.37
C PRO A 32 -1.77 8.89 -30.21
N TRP A 33 -1.51 8.01 -29.24
CA TRP A 33 -0.16 7.70 -28.77
C TRP A 33 0.73 7.04 -29.83
N ARG A 34 0.18 6.29 -30.80
CA ARG A 34 0.99 5.71 -31.88
C ARG A 34 1.61 6.79 -32.76
N GLU A 35 0.82 7.80 -33.14
CA GLU A 35 1.32 8.95 -33.90
C GLU A 35 2.31 9.78 -33.08
N GLY A 36 2.03 9.98 -31.79
CA GLY A 36 2.95 10.68 -30.90
C GLY A 36 4.30 9.97 -30.75
N LEU A 37 4.29 8.64 -30.66
CA LEU A 37 5.50 7.83 -30.60
C LEU A 37 6.33 7.94 -31.88
N GLU A 38 5.68 7.89 -33.05
CA GLU A 38 6.32 8.09 -34.36
C GLU A 38 6.90 9.50 -34.52
N LYS A 39 6.16 10.52 -34.08
CA LYS A 39 6.58 11.93 -34.11
C LYS A 39 7.62 12.26 -33.02
N GLY A 40 7.88 11.35 -32.09
CA GLY A 40 8.82 11.55 -31.00
C GLY A 40 8.31 12.47 -29.89
N LYS A 41 6.99 12.61 -29.71
CA LYS A 41 6.37 13.39 -28.64
C LYS A 41 5.08 12.71 -28.17
N LEU A 42 5.03 12.30 -26.91
CA LEU A 42 3.87 11.67 -26.28
C LEU A 42 3.36 12.54 -25.14
N LEU A 43 2.10 12.96 -25.18
CA LEU A 43 1.42 13.62 -24.06
C LEU A 43 0.47 12.62 -23.39
N PHE A 44 0.62 12.43 -22.09
CA PHE A 44 -0.18 11.47 -21.32
C PHE A 44 -0.33 11.92 -19.86
N GLU A 45 -1.27 11.29 -19.17
CA GLU A 45 -1.46 11.40 -17.72
C GLU A 45 -0.93 10.14 -17.03
N LEU A 46 -0.24 10.29 -15.91
CA LEU A 46 0.12 9.21 -15.00
C LEU A 46 -0.78 9.28 -13.76
N LYS A 47 -1.25 8.12 -13.33
CA LYS A 47 -2.01 7.90 -12.10
C LYS A 47 -1.27 6.86 -11.25
N GLY A 48 -0.04 7.18 -10.88
CA GLY A 48 0.81 6.38 -10.00
C GLY A 48 0.53 6.62 -8.53
N TYR A 49 1.31 6.01 -7.64
CA TYR A 49 1.37 6.40 -6.22
C TYR A 49 2.34 7.55 -5.99
N LYS A 50 3.36 7.70 -6.85
CA LYS A 50 4.31 8.82 -6.81
C LYS A 50 4.06 9.80 -7.94
N LEU A 51 4.09 9.32 -9.19
CA LEU A 51 3.93 10.15 -10.36
C LEU A 51 2.45 10.36 -10.69
N HIS A 52 2.02 11.62 -10.64
CA HIS A 52 0.65 12.03 -10.92
C HIS A 52 0.58 13.12 -11.99
N GLY A 53 -0.58 13.23 -12.63
CA GLY A 53 -0.89 14.31 -13.55
C GLY A 53 -0.25 14.14 -14.93
N LYS A 54 -0.12 15.25 -15.65
CA LYS A 54 0.30 15.30 -17.05
C LYS A 54 1.82 15.30 -17.20
N TRP A 55 2.27 14.52 -18.17
CA TRP A 55 3.67 14.34 -18.54
C TRP A 55 3.81 14.30 -20.05
N THR A 56 4.96 14.77 -20.54
CA THR A 56 5.34 14.65 -21.94
C THR A 56 6.65 13.88 -22.07
N LEU A 57 6.68 12.86 -22.92
CA LEU A 57 7.91 12.18 -23.33
C LEU A 57 8.34 12.71 -24.69
N VAL A 58 9.55 13.29 -24.79
CA VAL A 58 10.09 13.90 -26.02
C VAL A 58 11.38 13.23 -26.45
N LYS A 59 11.45 12.77 -27.71
CA LYS A 59 12.63 12.16 -28.31
C LYS A 59 13.69 13.22 -28.62
N ILE A 60 14.94 12.97 -28.21
CA ILE A 60 16.04 13.88 -28.48
C ILE A 60 16.45 13.74 -29.96
N LYS A 61 16.35 14.81 -30.76
CA LYS A 61 16.60 14.77 -32.22
C LYS A 61 17.96 14.20 -32.66
N LYS A 62 18.98 14.23 -31.78
CA LYS A 62 20.34 13.74 -32.06
C LYS A 62 20.59 12.28 -31.64
N SER A 63 19.61 11.62 -31.02
CA SER A 63 19.73 10.24 -30.55
C SER A 63 18.48 9.44 -30.89
N GLU A 64 18.65 8.24 -31.44
CA GLU A 64 17.50 7.39 -31.74
C GLU A 64 16.88 6.74 -30.50
N LYS A 65 17.62 6.71 -29.37
CA LYS A 65 17.24 5.96 -28.16
C LYS A 65 16.92 6.85 -26.96
N ASP A 66 17.35 8.12 -26.98
CA ASP A 66 17.21 8.98 -25.82
C ASP A 66 15.90 9.77 -25.84
N TRP A 67 15.20 9.72 -24.71
CA TRP A 67 13.95 10.44 -24.48
C TRP A 67 14.05 11.26 -23.19
N LEU A 68 13.38 12.41 -23.18
CA LEU A 68 13.22 13.25 -22.01
C LEU A 68 11.78 13.12 -21.51
N LEU A 69 11.62 12.79 -20.22
CA LEU A 69 10.33 12.84 -19.54
C LEU A 69 10.20 14.19 -18.85
N ILE A 70 9.15 14.93 -19.18
CA ILE A 70 8.92 16.31 -18.75
C ILE A 70 7.59 16.37 -17.99
N LYS A 71 7.60 16.86 -16.76
CA LYS A 71 6.38 17.16 -16.01
C LYS A 71 5.70 18.39 -16.60
N GLU A 72 4.44 18.26 -17.02
CA GLU A 72 3.63 19.39 -17.49
C GLU A 72 3.04 20.17 -16.32
N ARG A 73 2.73 21.45 -16.54
CA ARG A 73 2.07 22.29 -15.52
C ARG A 73 0.62 21.85 -15.30
N ASP A 74 0.32 21.44 -14.08
CA ASP A 74 -1.02 21.09 -13.61
C ASP A 74 -1.10 21.19 -12.07
N ALA A 75 -2.21 20.71 -11.50
CA ALA A 75 -2.47 20.74 -10.06
C ALA A 75 -1.52 19.86 -9.22
N TYR A 76 -0.74 18.98 -9.85
CA TYR A 76 0.20 18.06 -9.18
C TYR A 76 1.65 18.53 -9.30
N VAL A 77 1.91 19.68 -9.92
CA VAL A 77 3.23 20.30 -9.89
C VAL A 77 3.47 20.87 -8.51
N THR A 78 4.46 20.30 -7.84
CA THR A 78 4.97 20.80 -6.58
C THR A 78 6.16 21.76 -6.82
N SER A 79 6.90 22.12 -5.78
CA SER A 79 7.98 23.10 -5.89
C SER A 79 9.14 22.57 -6.78
N PRO A 80 9.82 23.43 -7.55
CA PRO A 80 11.00 23.01 -8.32
C PRO A 80 12.06 22.39 -7.40
N GLY A 81 12.42 21.13 -7.65
CA GLY A 81 13.43 20.41 -6.86
C GLY A 81 12.86 19.40 -5.85
N ASP A 82 11.54 19.22 -5.78
CA ASP A 82 10.96 18.17 -4.95
C ASP A 82 11.44 16.78 -5.40
N GLN A 83 11.92 16.02 -4.41
CA GLN A 83 12.34 14.65 -4.60
C GLN A 83 11.18 13.73 -4.26
N PHE A 84 10.92 12.79 -5.17
CA PHE A 84 10.00 11.70 -4.89
C PHE A 84 10.67 10.72 -3.90
N PRO A 85 9.90 10.06 -3.03
CA PRO A 85 10.42 9.03 -2.15
C PRO A 85 11.16 7.95 -2.93
N GLU A 86 12.25 7.44 -2.40
CA GLU A 86 13.09 6.42 -3.06
C GLU A 86 12.55 5.00 -2.83
N GLU A 87 11.75 4.83 -1.79
CA GLU A 87 11.23 3.55 -1.30
C GLU A 87 10.19 2.92 -2.25
N SER A 88 10.16 1.59 -2.33
CA SER A 88 9.13 0.84 -3.04
C SER A 88 7.70 1.18 -2.60
N VAL A 89 6.76 1.20 -3.54
CA VAL A 89 5.30 1.30 -3.25
C VAL A 89 4.68 -0.04 -2.84
N LEU A 90 5.47 -1.11 -2.75
CA LEU A 90 5.05 -2.45 -2.35
C LEU A 90 5.72 -2.87 -1.04
N SER A 91 7.05 -2.97 -0.98
CA SER A 91 7.78 -3.40 0.22
C SER A 91 8.14 -2.26 1.16
N GLY A 92 8.14 -1.01 0.68
CA GLY A 92 8.66 0.14 1.44
C GLY A 92 10.19 0.20 1.52
N LEU A 93 10.91 -0.68 0.83
CA LEU A 93 12.39 -0.70 0.83
C LEU A 93 12.98 0.14 -0.31
N THR A 94 14.16 0.70 -0.07
CA THR A 94 15.04 1.30 -1.08
C THR A 94 15.82 0.23 -1.85
N VAL A 95 16.47 0.63 -2.95
CA VAL A 95 17.35 -0.27 -3.73
C VAL A 95 18.54 -0.70 -2.88
N GLU A 96 19.10 0.22 -2.09
CA GLU A 96 20.23 0.01 -1.19
C GLU A 96 19.89 -1.04 -0.12
N GLU A 97 18.73 -0.93 0.53
CA GLU A 97 18.27 -1.90 1.53
C GLU A 97 18.05 -3.29 0.92
N ILE A 98 17.43 -3.39 -0.27
CA ILE A 98 17.30 -4.66 -0.99
C ILE A 98 18.67 -5.29 -1.28
N MET A 99 19.64 -4.48 -1.69
CA MET A 99 20.99 -4.96 -2.00
C MET A 99 21.76 -5.39 -0.75
N ALA A 100 21.54 -4.70 0.37
CA ALA A 100 22.11 -5.06 1.67
C ALA A 100 21.46 -6.31 2.27
N GLY A 101 20.24 -6.66 1.83
CA GLY A 101 19.43 -7.69 2.48
C GLY A 101 18.89 -7.24 3.83
N ASP A 102 18.83 -5.91 4.05
CA ASP A 102 18.29 -5.32 5.26
C ASP A 102 16.77 -5.36 5.20
N SER A 103 16.14 -5.84 6.27
CA SER A 103 14.69 -5.84 6.42
C SER A 103 14.32 -5.34 7.81
N PRO A 104 13.30 -4.46 7.92
CA PRO A 104 12.71 -4.06 9.20
C PRO A 104 12.31 -5.24 10.08
N GLY A 105 11.97 -6.40 9.47
CA GLY A 105 11.46 -7.55 10.23
C GLY A 105 12.44 -8.10 11.27
N ALA A 106 13.74 -8.05 11.01
CA ALA A 106 14.74 -8.47 12.00
C ALA A 106 14.79 -7.53 13.21
N GLN A 107 14.58 -6.22 12.99
CA GLN A 107 14.57 -5.21 14.04
C GLN A 107 13.29 -5.32 14.87
N ILE A 108 12.13 -5.50 14.22
CA ILE A 108 10.84 -5.72 14.86
C ILE A 108 10.87 -6.98 15.73
N ARG A 109 11.35 -8.12 15.21
CA ARG A 109 11.53 -9.35 15.99
C ARG A 109 12.34 -9.11 17.26
N LYS A 110 13.50 -8.46 17.13
CA LYS A 110 14.39 -8.17 18.27
C LYS A 110 13.71 -7.26 19.30
N ALA A 111 12.91 -6.29 18.85
CA ALA A 111 12.12 -5.46 19.76
C ALA A 111 11.08 -6.30 20.52
N LEU A 112 10.39 -7.21 19.84
CA LEU A 112 9.37 -8.09 20.43
C LEU A 112 9.94 -9.11 21.43
N GLU A 113 11.17 -9.60 21.23
CA GLU A 113 11.84 -10.48 22.20
C GLU A 113 12.05 -9.82 23.57
N GLY A 114 12.12 -8.48 23.62
CA GLY A 114 12.20 -7.71 24.86
C GLY A 114 10.86 -7.42 25.52
N GLU A 115 9.73 -7.69 24.85
CA GLU A 115 8.39 -7.32 25.28
C GLU A 115 7.74 -8.45 26.08
N THR A 116 7.53 -8.26 27.38
CA THR A 116 6.96 -9.31 28.25
C THR A 116 5.53 -9.71 27.89
N ARG A 117 4.79 -8.82 27.21
CA ARG A 117 3.38 -9.04 26.83
C ARG A 117 3.23 -9.57 25.39
N ALA A 118 4.30 -9.57 24.58
CA ALA A 118 4.28 -10.23 23.28
C ALA A 118 4.40 -11.74 23.51
N VAL A 119 3.36 -12.49 23.14
CA VAL A 119 3.35 -13.94 23.38
C VAL A 119 3.93 -14.64 22.17
N ARG A 120 4.97 -15.47 22.38
CA ARG A 120 5.52 -16.30 21.31
C ARG A 120 4.56 -17.44 20.96
N ALA A 121 3.57 -17.13 20.15
CA ALA A 121 2.54 -18.04 19.69
C ALA A 121 2.11 -17.63 18.28
N ARG A 122 2.18 -18.60 17.36
CA ARG A 122 1.73 -18.38 15.99
C ARG A 122 0.21 -18.25 15.94
N VAL A 123 -0.27 -17.21 15.25
CA VAL A 123 -1.70 -16.93 15.06
C VAL A 123 -2.13 -17.40 13.67
N ASP A 124 -3.27 -18.09 13.58
CA ASP A 124 -3.90 -18.45 12.31
C ASP A 124 -4.86 -17.33 11.89
N ALA A 125 -4.59 -16.66 10.77
CA ALA A 125 -5.41 -15.57 10.24
C ALA A 125 -6.89 -15.97 10.05
N ARG A 126 -7.17 -17.25 9.76
CA ARG A 126 -8.56 -17.74 9.60
C ARG A 126 -9.33 -17.87 10.92
N LYS A 127 -8.63 -17.83 12.05
CA LYS A 127 -9.21 -17.91 13.40
C LYS A 127 -9.21 -16.56 14.11
N VAL A 128 -8.77 -15.50 13.45
CA VAL A 128 -8.82 -14.15 13.99
C VAL A 128 -10.26 -13.68 14.00
N GLU A 129 -10.75 -13.30 15.17
CA GLU A 129 -12.04 -12.64 15.34
C GLU A 129 -11.80 -11.13 15.46
N PRO A 130 -12.26 -10.30 14.51
CA PRO A 130 -12.04 -8.86 14.56
C PRO A 130 -12.72 -8.21 15.76
N MET A 131 -11.99 -7.33 16.48
CA MET A 131 -12.54 -6.57 17.61
C MET A 131 -13.66 -5.63 17.14
N HIS A 132 -14.76 -5.56 17.87
CA HIS A 132 -15.89 -4.68 17.56
C HIS A 132 -15.83 -3.36 18.33
N CYS A 133 -16.42 -2.31 17.74
CA CYS A 133 -16.56 -1.01 18.38
C CYS A 133 -17.89 -0.94 19.14
N GLU A 134 -17.88 -0.20 20.24
CA GLU A 134 -19.11 0.26 20.90
C GLU A 134 -19.47 1.66 20.38
N THR A 135 -20.77 1.96 20.32
CA THR A 135 -21.26 3.27 19.90
C THR A 135 -21.20 4.25 21.07
N ALA A 136 -20.68 5.46 20.81
CA ALA A 136 -20.75 6.59 21.73
C ALA A 136 -21.73 7.64 21.18
N ASP A 137 -22.49 8.29 22.06
CA ASP A 137 -23.53 9.26 21.69
C ASP A 137 -22.96 10.62 21.23
N ALA A 138 -21.72 10.94 21.63
CA ALA A 138 -21.03 12.17 21.29
C ALA A 138 -19.52 11.93 21.15
N ALA A 139 -18.85 12.80 20.39
CA ALA A 139 -17.40 12.89 20.44
C ALA A 139 -16.94 13.26 21.85
N PHE A 140 -15.74 12.82 22.22
CA PHE A 140 -15.16 13.10 23.52
C PHE A 140 -13.65 13.28 23.39
N THR A 141 -13.09 14.06 24.31
CA THR A 141 -11.65 14.20 24.51
C THR A 141 -11.27 13.42 25.77
N ARG A 142 -10.25 12.57 25.69
CA ARG A 142 -9.86 11.74 26.84
C ARG A 142 -8.42 11.24 26.74
N ASP A 143 -7.67 11.38 27.83
CA ASP A 143 -6.33 10.79 27.96
C ASP A 143 -6.39 9.26 27.82
N ASP A 144 -5.31 8.68 27.30
CA ASP A 144 -5.18 7.26 26.97
C ASP A 144 -6.13 6.76 25.86
N TRP A 145 -6.65 7.66 25.02
CA TRP A 145 -7.42 7.32 23.81
C TRP A 145 -6.73 7.76 22.53
N LEU A 146 -6.88 6.91 21.52
CA LEU A 146 -6.51 7.19 20.14
C LEU A 146 -7.78 7.38 19.31
N PHE A 147 -7.80 8.40 18.46
CA PHE A 147 -8.92 8.71 17.57
C PHE A 147 -8.48 8.54 16.12
N GLU A 148 -9.22 7.73 15.39
CA GLU A 148 -8.96 7.40 13.98
C GLU A 148 -10.14 7.81 13.11
N LEU A 149 -9.86 8.15 11.84
CA LEU A 149 -10.93 8.38 10.88
C LEU A 149 -11.71 7.08 10.70
N LYS A 150 -13.02 7.14 10.97
CA LYS A 150 -13.91 6.03 10.63
C LYS A 150 -14.05 5.96 9.11
N LEU A 151 -13.46 4.93 8.51
CA LEU A 151 -13.62 4.64 7.10
C LEU A 151 -14.88 3.80 6.86
N ASP A 152 -15.57 4.07 5.75
CA ASP A 152 -16.71 3.30 5.28
C ASP A 152 -16.27 2.40 4.11
N GLY A 153 -15.87 1.17 4.41
CA GLY A 153 -15.32 0.25 3.43
C GLY A 153 -15.67 -1.21 3.70
N TYR A 154 -14.76 -2.11 3.31
CA TYR A 154 -14.80 -3.52 3.66
C TYR A 154 -13.68 -3.80 4.66
N ARG A 155 -14.04 -4.13 5.90
CA ARG A 155 -13.09 -4.62 6.89
C ARG A 155 -12.53 -5.98 6.48
N LEU A 156 -11.21 -6.05 6.29
CA LEU A 156 -10.50 -7.28 5.97
C LEU A 156 -9.34 -7.51 6.94
N ILE A 157 -9.08 -8.78 7.23
CA ILE A 157 -7.80 -9.23 7.78
C ILE A 157 -6.87 -9.52 6.61
N ALA A 158 -5.77 -8.78 6.53
CA ALA A 158 -4.70 -9.01 5.57
C ALA A 158 -3.58 -9.79 6.26
N SER A 159 -3.22 -10.95 5.71
CA SER A 159 -2.13 -11.76 6.24
C SER A 159 -1.14 -12.10 5.14
N LYS A 160 0.15 -12.06 5.50
CA LYS A 160 1.22 -12.70 4.76
C LYS A 160 1.62 -13.97 5.52
N ALA A 161 1.79 -15.07 4.81
CA ALA A 161 2.44 -16.27 5.33
C ALA A 161 3.20 -16.98 4.21
N TYR A 162 4.46 -17.32 4.46
CA TYR A 162 5.31 -18.07 3.50
C TYR A 162 5.36 -17.48 2.09
N GLY A 163 5.37 -16.15 1.99
CA GLY A 163 5.43 -15.46 0.69
C GLY A 163 4.11 -15.40 -0.07
N ASP A 164 2.99 -15.82 0.53
CA ASP A 164 1.66 -15.64 -0.04
C ASP A 164 0.79 -14.74 0.83
N ALA A 165 -0.08 -14.00 0.16
CA ALA A 165 -1.04 -13.12 0.80
C ALA A 165 -2.40 -13.81 0.92
N LEU A 166 -3.13 -13.48 2.00
CA LEU A 166 -4.49 -13.90 2.24
C LEU A 166 -5.29 -12.69 2.74
N LEU A 167 -6.39 -12.37 2.08
CA LEU A 167 -7.32 -11.31 2.49
C LEU A 167 -8.64 -11.93 2.90
N LEU A 168 -9.01 -11.84 4.18
CA LEU A 168 -10.23 -12.43 4.72
C LEU A 168 -11.21 -11.35 5.13
N THR A 169 -12.45 -11.46 4.67
CA THR A 169 -13.56 -10.66 5.22
C THR A 169 -13.86 -11.04 6.66
N ARG A 170 -14.62 -10.19 7.37
CA ARG A 170 -15.17 -10.48 8.71
C ARG A 170 -15.82 -11.87 8.83
N ASN A 171 -16.43 -12.37 7.75
CA ASN A 171 -17.13 -13.67 7.75
C ASN A 171 -16.25 -14.83 7.26
N GLY A 172 -14.93 -14.61 7.09
CA GLY A 172 -13.97 -15.63 6.66
C GLY A 172 -13.91 -15.89 5.15
N ASN A 173 -14.65 -15.14 4.32
CA ASN A 173 -14.55 -15.25 2.86
C ASN A 173 -13.20 -14.71 2.36
N ASP A 174 -12.58 -15.44 1.44
CA ASP A 174 -11.31 -15.07 0.80
C ASP A 174 -11.53 -14.08 -0.34
N TYR A 175 -10.99 -12.88 -0.18
CA TYR A 175 -11.07 -11.75 -1.13
C TYR A 175 -9.71 -11.46 -1.78
N THR A 176 -8.73 -12.35 -1.64
CA THR A 176 -7.36 -12.18 -2.18
C THR A 176 -7.38 -11.91 -3.69
N ASN A 177 -8.21 -12.66 -4.42
CA ASN A 177 -8.36 -12.47 -5.86
C ASN A 177 -9.22 -11.26 -6.23
N VAL A 178 -10.07 -10.76 -5.34
CA VAL A 178 -10.93 -9.58 -5.60
C VAL A 178 -10.08 -8.31 -5.60
N PHE A 179 -9.09 -8.23 -4.71
CA PHE A 179 -8.18 -7.10 -4.56
C PHE A 179 -6.71 -7.49 -4.80
N PRO A 180 -6.34 -7.85 -6.04
CA PRO A 180 -4.98 -8.33 -6.35
C PRO A 180 -3.89 -7.28 -6.11
N GLU A 181 -4.21 -5.99 -6.16
CA GLU A 181 -3.31 -4.88 -5.82
C GLU A 181 -2.92 -4.88 -4.34
N ILE A 182 -3.87 -5.14 -3.45
CA ILE A 182 -3.61 -5.26 -2.01
C ILE A 182 -2.88 -6.57 -1.74
N ALA A 183 -3.32 -7.69 -2.32
CA ALA A 183 -2.67 -8.99 -2.15
C ALA A 183 -1.19 -8.95 -2.58
N ARG A 184 -0.88 -8.28 -3.70
CA ARG A 184 0.50 -8.06 -4.15
C ARG A 184 1.31 -7.27 -3.14
N ALA A 185 0.78 -6.16 -2.62
CA ALA A 185 1.46 -5.34 -1.65
C ALA A 185 1.73 -6.13 -0.35
N VAL A 186 0.73 -6.85 0.18
CA VAL A 186 0.89 -7.72 1.36
C VAL A 186 1.96 -8.78 1.13
N LYS A 187 1.96 -9.44 -0.03
CA LYS A 187 2.97 -10.43 -0.41
C LYS A 187 4.39 -9.86 -0.44
N SER A 188 4.53 -8.61 -0.88
CA SER A 188 5.82 -7.93 -1.08
C SER A 188 6.43 -7.37 0.20
N LEU A 189 5.67 -7.34 1.30
CA LEU A 189 6.19 -6.89 2.59
C LEU A 189 7.46 -7.68 2.98
N PRO A 190 8.53 -7.05 3.49
CA PRO A 190 9.86 -7.67 3.57
C PRO A 190 10.08 -8.60 4.78
N PHE A 191 9.03 -9.28 5.27
CA PHE A 191 9.08 -10.22 6.40
C PHE A 191 8.27 -11.49 6.10
N ASP A 192 8.43 -12.54 6.89
CA ASP A 192 7.92 -13.88 6.55
C ASP A 192 6.41 -14.01 6.79
N GLU A 193 5.94 -13.56 7.96
CA GLU A 193 4.53 -13.63 8.32
C GLU A 193 4.06 -12.37 9.06
N CYS A 194 2.83 -11.95 8.78
CA CYS A 194 2.15 -10.90 9.55
C CYS A 194 0.64 -11.07 9.45
N ILE A 195 -0.09 -10.47 10.39
CA ILE A 195 -1.55 -10.34 10.34
C ILE A 195 -1.93 -8.91 10.72
N VAL A 196 -2.60 -8.23 9.81
CA VAL A 196 -2.98 -6.83 9.90
C VAL A 196 -4.50 -6.71 9.76
N ASP A 197 -5.13 -5.93 10.63
CA ASP A 197 -6.54 -5.54 10.52
C ASP A 197 -6.65 -4.17 9.86
N GLY A 198 -7.62 -4.02 8.99
CA GLY A 198 -7.76 -2.80 8.20
C GLY A 198 -9.03 -2.72 7.38
N GLU A 199 -9.20 -1.57 6.76
CA GLU A 199 -10.38 -1.24 5.94
C GLU A 199 -9.98 -1.04 4.48
N VAL A 200 -10.63 -1.77 3.57
CA VAL A 200 -10.48 -1.54 2.13
C VAL A 200 -11.46 -0.46 1.68
N VAL A 201 -10.93 0.55 0.99
CA VAL A 201 -11.72 1.60 0.34
C VAL A 201 -11.32 1.76 -1.12
N CYS A 202 -12.19 2.39 -1.91
CA CYS A 202 -11.85 2.87 -3.25
C CYS A 202 -11.99 4.39 -3.25
N LEU A 203 -10.92 5.10 -3.58
CA LEU A 203 -10.92 6.56 -3.56
C LEU A 203 -11.49 7.14 -4.86
N ASP A 204 -12.08 8.32 -4.76
CA ASP A 204 -12.45 9.12 -5.92
C ASP A 204 -11.27 9.97 -6.42
N ALA A 205 -11.50 10.79 -7.46
CA ALA A 205 -10.45 11.64 -8.03
C ALA A 205 -9.97 12.75 -7.07
N LYS A 206 -10.68 13.00 -5.97
CA LYS A 206 -10.29 13.94 -4.90
C LYS A 206 -9.64 13.22 -3.71
N GLY A 207 -9.45 11.90 -3.79
CA GLY A 207 -8.91 11.10 -2.70
C GLY A 207 -9.93 10.75 -1.61
N ILE A 208 -11.22 10.94 -1.85
CA ILE A 208 -12.29 10.67 -0.87
C ILE A 208 -12.80 9.23 -1.04
N PRO A 209 -12.95 8.44 0.04
CA PRO A 209 -13.54 7.11 -0.03
C PRO A 209 -14.93 7.09 -0.67
N SER A 210 -15.15 6.17 -1.61
CA SER A 210 -16.41 5.98 -2.32
C SER A 210 -16.91 4.54 -2.18
N PHE A 211 -17.92 4.36 -1.32
CA PHE A 211 -18.51 3.06 -1.08
C PHE A 211 -19.14 2.43 -2.34
N SER A 212 -19.71 3.25 -3.23
CA SER A 212 -20.27 2.77 -4.50
C SER A 212 -19.20 2.12 -5.39
N ARG A 213 -18.01 2.74 -5.51
CA ARG A 213 -16.87 2.18 -6.26
C ARG A 213 -16.36 0.89 -5.63
N LEU A 214 -16.27 0.85 -4.30
CA LEU A 214 -15.87 -0.35 -3.58
C LEU A 214 -16.86 -1.49 -3.82
N GLN A 215 -18.16 -1.22 -3.78
CA GLN A 215 -19.19 -2.22 -4.06
C GLN A 215 -19.11 -2.75 -5.50
N GLN A 216 -18.77 -1.89 -6.47
CA GLN A 216 -18.48 -2.33 -7.83
C GLN A 216 -17.30 -3.30 -7.85
N ARG A 217 -16.18 -2.98 -7.19
CA ARG A 217 -15.00 -3.87 -7.09
C ARG A 217 -15.33 -5.20 -6.43
N GLY A 218 -16.03 -5.17 -5.30
CA GLY A 218 -16.37 -6.35 -4.49
C GLY A 218 -17.28 -7.38 -5.14
N ARG A 219 -18.03 -6.99 -6.18
CA ARG A 219 -18.98 -7.86 -6.89
C ARG A 219 -18.39 -8.55 -8.12
N LEU A 220 -17.18 -8.17 -8.53
CA LEU A 220 -16.53 -8.76 -9.69
C LEU A 220 -16.07 -10.19 -9.37
N SER A 221 -16.28 -11.09 -10.32
CA SER A 221 -15.86 -12.50 -10.22
C SER A 221 -14.99 -12.96 -11.40
N SER A 222 -15.05 -12.25 -12.54
CA SER A 222 -14.19 -12.52 -13.69
C SER A 222 -12.78 -11.99 -13.45
N GLU A 223 -11.77 -12.86 -13.56
CA GLU A 223 -10.37 -12.50 -13.38
C GLU A 223 -9.92 -11.34 -14.29
N LEU A 224 -10.40 -11.31 -15.54
CA LEU A 224 -10.08 -10.25 -16.49
C LEU A 224 -10.65 -8.89 -16.04
N GLU A 225 -11.91 -8.88 -15.60
CA GLU A 225 -12.58 -7.66 -15.13
C GLU A 225 -11.94 -7.17 -13.82
N ILE A 226 -11.61 -8.08 -12.91
CA ILE A 226 -10.88 -7.79 -11.68
C ILE A 226 -9.54 -7.13 -11.98
N ARG A 227 -8.74 -7.72 -12.88
CA ARG A 227 -7.42 -7.19 -13.25
C ARG A 227 -7.53 -5.79 -13.87
N ARG A 228 -8.52 -5.57 -14.73
CA ARG A 228 -8.79 -4.27 -15.33
C ARG A 228 -9.21 -3.25 -14.27
N ALA A 229 -10.16 -3.61 -13.41
CA ALA A 229 -10.67 -2.72 -12.38
C ALA A 229 -9.62 -2.41 -11.30
N ALA A 230 -8.65 -3.29 -11.04
CA ALA A 230 -7.51 -3.01 -10.15
C ALA A 230 -6.63 -1.85 -10.65
N VAL A 231 -6.67 -1.54 -11.95
CA VAL A 231 -5.94 -0.41 -12.56
C VAL A 231 -6.85 0.82 -12.67
N GLU A 232 -8.09 0.65 -13.15
CA GLU A 232 -9.02 1.78 -13.39
C GLU A 232 -9.66 2.32 -12.10
N LEU A 233 -9.84 1.45 -11.10
CA LEU A 233 -10.52 1.70 -9.83
C LEU A 233 -9.71 1.08 -8.66
N PRO A 234 -8.47 1.53 -8.44
CA PRO A 234 -7.57 0.91 -7.48
C PRO A 234 -8.13 1.00 -6.06
N ALA A 235 -8.11 -0.13 -5.35
CA ALA A 235 -8.46 -0.18 -3.94
C ALA A 235 -7.23 0.14 -3.07
N THR A 236 -7.48 0.70 -1.88
CA THR A 236 -6.47 0.97 -0.85
C THR A 236 -6.91 0.32 0.45
N PHE A 237 -6.00 -0.39 1.10
CA PHE A 237 -6.19 -0.98 2.42
C PHE A 237 -5.55 -0.06 3.47
N TYR A 238 -6.38 0.52 4.32
CA TYR A 238 -5.96 1.32 5.46
C TYR A 238 -5.85 0.42 6.68
N ALA A 239 -4.62 0.08 7.03
CA ALA A 239 -4.26 -0.74 8.17
C ALA A 239 -4.39 0.07 9.46
N PHE A 240 -5.14 -0.43 10.44
CA PHE A 240 -5.29 0.22 11.74
C PHE A 240 -4.83 -0.62 12.92
N ASP A 241 -4.60 -1.93 12.76
CA ASP A 241 -4.05 -2.76 13.85
C ASP A 241 -3.09 -3.85 13.33
N LEU A 242 -2.06 -4.16 14.11
CA LEU A 242 -1.11 -5.26 13.88
C LEU A 242 -1.38 -6.36 14.91
N LEU A 243 -1.99 -7.46 14.47
CA LEU A 243 -2.46 -8.52 15.37
C LEU A 243 -1.39 -9.57 15.66
N ALA A 244 -0.57 -9.87 14.66
CA ALA A 244 0.53 -10.83 14.78
C ALA A 244 1.68 -10.43 13.86
N PHE A 245 2.89 -10.74 14.30
CA PHE A 245 4.11 -10.57 13.51
C PHE A 245 4.97 -11.83 13.70
N GLU A 246 5.17 -12.55 12.60
CA GLU A 246 5.91 -13.81 12.58
C GLU A 246 5.43 -14.82 13.64
N ASP A 247 6.29 -15.18 14.59
CA ASP A 247 5.96 -16.13 15.66
C ASP A 247 5.41 -15.47 16.94
N PHE A 248 5.02 -14.20 16.87
CA PHE A 248 4.46 -13.45 18.00
C PHE A 248 2.98 -13.07 17.80
N ASP A 249 2.17 -13.35 18.82
CA ASP A 249 0.83 -12.81 19.01
C ASP A 249 0.93 -11.46 19.75
N LEU A 250 0.54 -10.39 19.05
CA LEU A 250 0.68 -9.02 19.53
C LEU A 250 -0.57 -8.50 20.22
N ARG A 251 -1.71 -9.19 20.10
CA ARG A 251 -3.00 -8.76 20.68
C ARG A 251 -2.93 -8.44 22.19
N PRO A 252 -2.10 -9.11 23.01
CA PRO A 252 -1.98 -8.75 24.43
C PRO A 252 -1.18 -7.47 24.72
N LEU A 253 -0.48 -6.90 23.72
CA LEU A 253 0.20 -5.59 23.82
C LEU A 253 -0.81 -4.43 23.88
N PRO A 254 -0.46 -3.30 24.49
CA PRO A 254 -1.24 -2.06 24.37
C PRO A 254 -1.44 -1.65 22.90
N LEU A 255 -2.59 -1.05 22.57
CA LEU A 255 -2.90 -0.61 21.21
C LEU A 255 -1.84 0.36 20.67
N SER A 256 -1.40 1.34 21.46
CA SER A 256 -0.34 2.28 21.07
C SER A 256 0.92 1.56 20.57
N ARG A 257 1.36 0.54 21.30
CA ARG A 257 2.53 -0.25 20.89
C ARG A 257 2.30 -1.02 19.59
N ARG A 258 1.10 -1.56 19.37
CA ARG A 258 0.74 -2.22 18.10
C ARG A 258 0.69 -1.22 16.95
N LYS A 259 0.23 0.01 17.18
CA LYS A 259 0.21 1.10 16.19
C LYS A 259 1.62 1.56 15.81
N GLU A 260 2.52 1.70 16.78
CA GLU A 260 3.94 1.98 16.54
C GLU A 260 4.56 0.91 15.63
N LEU A 261 4.44 -0.36 16.00
CA LEU A 261 4.95 -1.48 15.19
C LEU A 261 4.28 -1.53 13.81
N LEU A 262 2.97 -1.29 13.73
CA LEU A 262 2.25 -1.25 12.46
C LEU A 262 2.81 -0.19 11.50
N SER A 263 3.20 0.98 12.03
CA SER A 263 3.80 2.05 11.21
C SER A 263 5.16 1.67 10.61
N GLU A 264 5.89 0.75 11.24
CA GLU A 264 7.16 0.20 10.73
C GLU A 264 6.94 -0.93 9.70
N VAL A 265 5.80 -1.64 9.82
CA VAL A 265 5.42 -2.77 8.96
C VAL A 265 4.81 -2.29 7.63
N VAL A 266 4.06 -1.19 7.64
CA VAL A 266 3.31 -0.71 6.48
C VAL A 266 4.11 0.33 5.70
N PRO A 267 4.26 0.19 4.36
CA PRO A 267 4.93 1.20 3.53
C PRO A 267 4.28 2.59 3.64
N LYS A 268 5.08 3.63 3.47
CA LYS A 268 4.60 5.04 3.47
C LYS A 268 3.66 5.35 2.30
N LEU A 269 3.83 4.66 1.17
CA LEU A 269 3.05 4.83 -0.05
C LEU A 269 2.69 3.47 -0.64
N GLY A 270 1.57 3.42 -1.36
CA GLY A 270 1.11 2.22 -2.05
C GLY A 270 -0.34 1.88 -1.78
N ALA A 271 -0.68 0.62 -2.09
CA ALA A 271 -2.00 0.04 -1.85
C ALA A 271 -2.26 -0.29 -0.37
N LEU A 272 -1.20 -0.49 0.41
CA LEU A 272 -1.26 -0.58 1.87
C LEU A 272 -0.89 0.78 2.46
N ARG A 273 -1.70 1.26 3.40
CA ARG A 273 -1.43 2.53 4.10
C ARG A 273 -1.73 2.38 5.57
N TYR A 274 -0.89 2.97 6.40
CA TYR A 274 -1.19 3.13 7.82
C TYR A 274 -2.33 4.15 7.98
N LEU A 275 -3.36 3.78 8.75
CA LEU A 275 -4.40 4.71 9.17
C LEU A 275 -3.87 5.50 10.36
N ASP A 276 -3.61 6.77 10.13
CA ASP A 276 -3.11 7.66 11.16
C ASP A 276 -4.17 7.95 12.23
N HIS A 277 -3.70 8.40 13.39
CA HIS A 277 -4.54 8.70 14.53
C HIS A 277 -4.05 9.97 15.23
N ILE A 278 -4.93 10.54 16.05
CA ILE A 278 -4.53 11.54 17.02
C ILE A 278 -4.72 11.02 18.43
N GLU A 279 -3.96 11.56 19.37
CA GLU A 279 -4.10 11.27 20.79
C GLU A 279 -4.98 12.31 21.46
N THR A 280 -5.82 11.88 22.40
CA THR A 280 -6.60 12.72 23.33
C THR A 280 -7.72 13.56 22.71
N GLU A 281 -7.49 14.33 21.64
CA GLU A 281 -8.33 15.44 21.17
C GLU A 281 -9.50 15.05 20.22
N GLY A 282 -10.29 14.04 20.60
CA GLY A 282 -11.36 13.52 19.75
C GLY A 282 -12.46 14.51 19.35
N GLU A 283 -12.77 15.51 20.18
CA GLU A 283 -13.76 16.55 19.83
C GLU A 283 -13.27 17.49 18.73
N ALA A 284 -11.98 17.85 18.75
CA ALA A 284 -11.38 18.70 17.72
C ALA A 284 -11.24 17.94 16.39
N PHE A 285 -10.98 16.63 16.46
CA PHE A 285 -10.84 15.76 15.30
C PHE A 285 -12.10 15.66 14.43
N LEU A 286 -13.27 15.78 15.06
CA LEU A 286 -14.56 15.65 14.36
C LEU A 286 -14.99 16.94 13.63
N GLN A 287 -14.37 18.08 13.93
CA GLN A 287 -14.70 19.39 13.35
C GLN A 287 -14.02 19.62 12.00
#